data_AF-J7ISB0-F1
#
_entry.id   AF-J7ISB0-F1
#
_cell.length_a   1.000
_cell.length_b   1.000
_cell.length_c   1.000
_cell.angle_alpha   90.00
_cell.angle_beta   90.00
_cell.angle_gamma   90.00
#
_symmetry.space_group_name_H-M   'P 1'
#
loop_
_entity.id
_entity.type
_entity.pdbx_description
1 polymer ?
#
loop_
_entity_poly.entity_id
_entity_poly.type
_entity_poly.pdbx_seq_one_letter_code
_entity_poly.pdbx_strand_id
1 'polypeptide(L)'
;MNVIHGHYFEGISDRVFNHQHRYSGLSSESPNNPLHVHEISGCSTKDNGHRHYFKLITAPSTEIAGGHFHTYQGFTTTDQRHYHLLSGGTLINNFMPSPRQKFTTAEAQQIGEQLGIDWSKNPFNIEQFRIGLDVELEHGRRDQATNVTEDDPITTAKIALAHLNEFPDYYTRLTKLEKEAKAFWQR
;
A
#
# COMPACT_ATOMS: atom_id res chain seq x y z
N MET A 1 -7.07 -33.37 6.70
CA MET A 1 -6.77 -32.26 7.63
C MET A 1 -7.20 -30.99 6.94
N ASN A 2 -7.94 -30.13 7.61
CA ASN A 2 -8.34 -28.85 7.03
C ASN A 2 -7.10 -27.96 6.97
N VAL A 3 -6.74 -27.55 5.76
CA VAL A 3 -5.58 -26.69 5.51
C VAL A 3 -5.84 -25.36 6.21
N ILE A 4 -4.83 -24.87 6.93
CA ILE A 4 -4.86 -23.53 7.52
C ILE A 4 -4.45 -22.56 6.41
N HIS A 5 -5.21 -21.48 6.24
CA HIS A 5 -4.91 -20.44 5.27
C HIS A 5 -5.36 -19.07 5.77
N GLY A 6 -4.95 -18.04 5.04
CA GLY A 6 -5.46 -16.68 5.15
C GLY A 6 -5.77 -16.12 3.77
N HIS A 7 -6.24 -14.88 3.74
CA HIS A 7 -6.53 -14.17 2.50
C HIS A 7 -5.94 -12.77 2.52
N TYR A 8 -5.41 -12.35 1.37
CA TYR A 8 -5.10 -10.95 1.13
C TYR A 8 -6.39 -10.15 0.91
N PHE A 9 -6.43 -8.93 1.41
CA PHE A 9 -7.51 -7.99 1.14
C PHE A 9 -6.91 -6.61 0.84
N GLU A 10 -7.59 -5.86 -0.02
CA GLU A 10 -7.29 -4.46 -0.29
C GLU A 10 -8.55 -3.71 -0.69
N GLY A 11 -8.54 -2.38 -0.52
CA GLY A 11 -9.66 -1.54 -0.92
C GLY A 11 -9.44 -0.06 -0.64
N ILE A 12 -10.50 0.70 -0.92
CA ILE A 12 -10.60 2.13 -0.66
C ILE A 12 -11.86 2.34 0.18
N SER A 13 -11.76 3.13 1.23
CA SER A 13 -12.91 3.48 2.07
C SER A 13 -13.96 4.28 1.30
N ASP A 14 -15.14 4.41 1.89
CA ASP A 14 -16.09 5.43 1.47
C ASP A 14 -15.52 6.86 1.58
N ARG A 15 -16.20 7.81 0.93
CA ARG A 15 -15.80 9.22 0.94
C ARG A 15 -16.51 9.96 2.06
N VAL A 16 -15.75 10.41 3.05
CA VAL A 16 -16.21 11.25 4.17
C VAL A 16 -15.37 12.52 4.19
N PHE A 17 -15.99 13.68 4.43
CA PHE A 17 -15.30 14.98 4.39
C PHE A 17 -14.38 15.16 3.17
N ASN A 18 -14.86 14.74 2.00
CA ASN A 18 -14.17 14.80 0.71
C ASN A 18 -12.83 14.04 0.62
N HIS A 19 -12.58 13.06 1.48
CA HIS A 19 -11.42 12.18 1.36
C HIS A 19 -11.76 10.72 1.62
N GLN A 20 -10.80 9.88 1.26
CA GLN A 20 -10.86 8.42 1.34
C GLN A 20 -9.49 7.94 1.77
N HIS A 21 -9.42 6.75 2.35
CA HIS A 21 -8.17 6.08 2.65
C HIS A 21 -8.10 4.73 1.93
N ARG A 22 -6.90 4.34 1.54
CA ARG A 22 -6.64 2.96 1.10
C ARG A 22 -6.33 2.09 2.31
N TYR A 23 -6.50 0.81 2.14
CA TYR A 23 -6.11 -0.19 3.11
C TYR A 23 -5.79 -1.50 2.39
N SER A 24 -4.87 -2.27 2.95
CA SER A 24 -4.53 -3.61 2.50
C SER A 24 -3.98 -4.42 3.67
N GLY A 25 -3.95 -5.74 3.51
CA GLY A 25 -3.34 -6.61 4.50
C GLY A 25 -3.66 -8.08 4.29
N LEU A 26 -3.25 -8.87 5.27
CA LEU A 26 -3.57 -10.29 5.38
C LEU A 26 -4.55 -10.53 6.51
N SER A 27 -5.52 -11.39 6.26
CA SER A 27 -6.40 -11.88 7.30
C SER A 27 -5.66 -12.79 8.28
N SER A 28 -6.26 -13.04 9.44
CA SER A 28 -5.84 -14.11 10.34
C SER A 28 -5.87 -15.46 9.63
N GLU A 29 -5.07 -16.39 10.12
CA GLU A 29 -5.15 -17.79 9.68
C GLU A 29 -6.37 -18.49 10.30
N SER A 30 -7.04 -19.35 9.53
CA SER A 30 -8.13 -20.20 10.00
C SER A 30 -8.13 -21.55 9.28
N PRO A 31 -8.57 -22.66 9.93
CA PRO A 31 -8.83 -23.91 9.25
C PRO A 31 -9.93 -23.77 8.18
N ASN A 32 -9.71 -24.35 7.00
CA ASN A 32 -10.67 -24.34 5.90
C ASN A 32 -11.87 -25.28 6.14
N ASN A 33 -12.78 -24.86 7.02
CA ASN A 33 -14.04 -25.54 7.30
C ASN A 33 -15.18 -24.86 6.50
N PRO A 34 -16.26 -25.56 6.12
CA PRO A 34 -17.41 -24.91 5.50
C PRO A 34 -17.90 -23.72 6.33
N LEU A 35 -18.12 -22.57 5.68
CA LEU A 35 -18.62 -21.34 6.30
C LEU A 35 -17.68 -20.70 7.34
N HIS A 36 -16.39 -21.03 7.35
CA HIS A 36 -15.43 -20.35 8.22
C HIS A 36 -15.32 -18.85 7.87
N VAL A 37 -14.73 -18.10 8.78
CA VAL A 37 -14.53 -16.65 8.70
C VAL A 37 -13.09 -16.33 9.07
N HIS A 38 -12.63 -15.13 8.71
CA HIS A 38 -11.35 -14.61 9.16
C HIS A 38 -11.53 -13.29 9.93
N GLU A 39 -10.60 -13.02 10.83
CA GLU A 39 -10.39 -11.67 11.34
C GLU A 39 -9.53 -10.90 10.34
N ILE A 40 -9.94 -9.68 9.98
CA ILE A 40 -9.09 -8.73 9.28
C ILE A 40 -8.87 -7.53 10.19
N SER A 41 -7.62 -7.11 10.32
CA SER A 41 -7.28 -5.91 11.08
C SER A 41 -6.13 -5.18 10.40
N GLY A 42 -6.04 -3.89 10.65
CA GLY A 42 -5.00 -3.07 10.03
C GLY A 42 -5.19 -1.59 10.27
N CYS A 43 -4.44 -0.83 9.49
CA CYS A 43 -4.45 0.62 9.50
C CYS A 43 -4.61 1.10 8.07
N SER A 44 -5.41 2.14 7.87
CA SER A 44 -5.52 2.84 6.61
C SER A 44 -4.25 3.64 6.30
N THR A 45 -4.11 4.03 5.05
CA THR A 45 -3.06 4.95 4.59
C THR A 45 -3.21 6.32 5.24
N LYS A 46 -2.08 7.04 5.38
CA LYS A 46 -2.06 8.37 6.01
C LYS A 46 -2.39 9.46 4.99
N ASP A 47 -3.64 9.52 4.58
CA ASP A 47 -4.17 10.57 3.71
C ASP A 47 -4.64 11.77 4.55
N ASN A 48 -4.54 12.99 4.02
CA ASN A 48 -4.98 14.22 4.69
C ASN A 48 -4.44 14.44 6.12
N GLY A 49 -3.33 13.79 6.46
CA GLY A 49 -2.65 13.98 7.75
C GLY A 49 -3.03 12.98 8.84
N HIS A 50 -3.99 12.07 8.60
CA HIS A 50 -4.43 11.09 9.59
C HIS A 50 -4.68 9.69 9.02
N ARG A 51 -4.95 8.72 9.91
CA ARG A 51 -5.13 7.31 9.60
C ARG A 51 -6.21 6.73 10.49
N HIS A 52 -6.93 5.72 10.02
CA HIS A 52 -7.87 4.98 10.85
C HIS A 52 -7.43 3.54 11.02
N TYR A 53 -7.69 2.97 12.19
CA TYR A 53 -7.49 1.56 12.47
C TYR A 53 -8.80 0.81 12.24
N PHE A 54 -8.73 -0.49 11.97
CA PHE A 54 -9.91 -1.33 11.86
C PHE A 54 -9.62 -2.74 12.35
N LYS A 55 -10.68 -3.39 12.83
CA LYS A 55 -10.70 -4.82 13.17
C LYS A 55 -12.11 -5.34 12.90
N LEU A 56 -12.24 -6.22 11.91
CA LEU A 56 -13.50 -6.73 11.39
C LEU A 56 -13.45 -8.26 11.33
N ILE A 57 -14.62 -8.88 11.31
CA ILE A 57 -14.79 -10.30 10.99
C ILE A 57 -15.43 -10.39 9.61
N THR A 58 -14.89 -11.24 8.74
CA THR A 58 -15.45 -11.45 7.41
C THR A 58 -16.79 -12.19 7.47
N ALA A 59 -17.55 -12.13 6.39
CA ALA A 59 -18.67 -13.04 6.16
C ALA A 59 -18.16 -14.49 5.97
N PRO A 60 -19.05 -15.50 6.09
CA PRO A 60 -18.74 -16.89 5.77
C PRO A 60 -18.15 -17.07 4.36
N SER A 61 -17.30 -18.09 4.19
CA SER A 61 -16.66 -18.41 2.91
C SER A 61 -17.68 -18.59 1.79
N THR A 62 -17.37 -18.02 0.61
CA THR A 62 -18.12 -18.22 -0.63
C THR A 62 -17.25 -18.97 -1.64
N GLU A 63 -17.62 -20.21 -1.94
CA GLU A 63 -16.89 -21.10 -2.85
C GLU A 63 -17.03 -20.66 -4.31
N ILE A 64 -15.92 -20.74 -5.06
CA ILE A 64 -15.85 -20.47 -6.49
C ILE A 64 -14.92 -21.49 -7.19
N ALA A 65 -14.86 -21.47 -8.51
CA ALA A 65 -13.89 -22.29 -9.24
C ALA A 65 -12.45 -21.85 -8.89
N GLY A 66 -11.70 -22.74 -8.21
CA GLY A 66 -10.30 -22.50 -7.84
C GLY A 66 -10.04 -22.07 -6.40
N GLY A 67 -11.08 -21.92 -5.55
CA GLY A 67 -10.93 -21.59 -4.13
C GLY A 67 -12.20 -20.95 -3.55
N HIS A 68 -12.05 -20.08 -2.56
CA HIS A 68 -13.11 -19.24 -2.03
C HIS A 68 -12.57 -17.85 -1.68
N PHE A 69 -13.50 -16.95 -1.41
CA PHE A 69 -13.23 -15.63 -0.87
C PHE A 69 -14.24 -15.31 0.23
N HIS A 70 -13.99 -14.23 0.96
CA HIS A 70 -14.90 -13.71 1.97
C HIS A 70 -15.24 -12.26 1.67
N THR A 71 -16.49 -11.87 1.84
CA THR A 71 -16.86 -10.46 1.85
C THR A 71 -16.67 -9.89 3.26
N TYR A 72 -16.53 -8.58 3.37
CA TYR A 72 -16.49 -7.90 4.66
C TYR A 72 -17.12 -6.52 4.55
N GLN A 73 -17.67 -6.05 5.66
CA GLN A 73 -18.16 -4.69 5.82
C GLN A 73 -18.01 -4.27 7.28
N GLY A 74 -17.56 -3.04 7.51
CA GLY A 74 -17.55 -2.48 8.86
C GLY A 74 -16.86 -1.13 8.92
N PHE A 75 -16.78 -0.57 10.12
CA PHE A 75 -16.30 0.79 10.33
C PHE A 75 -14.88 0.81 10.87
N THR A 76 -14.16 1.87 10.53
CA THR A 76 -12.88 2.17 11.15
C THR A 76 -13.04 2.82 12.52
N THR A 77 -11.95 2.94 13.28
CA THR A 77 -11.88 3.78 14.49
C THR A 77 -12.15 5.23 14.14
N THR A 78 -12.70 5.99 15.08
CA THR A 78 -12.84 7.44 14.90
C THR A 78 -11.47 8.14 15.03
N ASP A 79 -11.14 8.96 14.04
CA ASP A 79 -10.02 9.92 14.11
C ASP A 79 -10.48 11.24 13.48
N GLN A 80 -9.97 12.37 13.96
CA GLN A 80 -10.42 13.71 13.57
C GLN A 80 -11.96 13.85 13.47
N ARG A 81 -12.68 13.25 14.44
CA ARG A 81 -14.15 13.28 14.55
C ARG A 81 -14.93 12.61 13.40
N HIS A 82 -14.32 11.74 12.62
CA HIS A 82 -15.04 10.86 11.69
C HIS A 82 -14.46 9.44 11.69
N TYR A 83 -15.22 8.54 11.07
CA TYR A 83 -14.81 7.18 10.76
C TYR A 83 -15.21 6.91 9.31
N HIS A 84 -14.70 5.81 8.77
CA HIS A 84 -14.97 5.38 7.42
C HIS A 84 -15.68 4.03 7.40
N LEU A 85 -16.51 3.82 6.39
CA LEU A 85 -17.00 2.49 6.02
C LEU A 85 -15.96 1.80 5.13
N LEU A 86 -15.57 0.60 5.54
CA LEU A 86 -14.82 -0.33 4.73
C LEU A 86 -15.77 -1.41 4.23
N SER A 87 -15.67 -1.76 2.95
CA SER A 87 -16.43 -2.87 2.36
C SER A 87 -15.68 -3.44 1.17
N GLY A 88 -15.67 -4.76 1.04
CA GLY A 88 -15.00 -5.42 -0.07
C GLY A 88 -15.04 -6.93 0.02
N GLY A 89 -14.23 -7.56 -0.83
CA GLY A 89 -13.94 -8.99 -0.80
C GLY A 89 -12.45 -9.22 -0.55
N THR A 90 -12.13 -10.33 0.11
CA THR A 90 -10.77 -10.85 0.10
C THR A 90 -10.45 -11.40 -1.29
N LEU A 91 -9.17 -11.57 -1.59
CA LEU A 91 -8.73 -12.37 -2.73
C LEU A 91 -8.90 -13.86 -2.43
N ILE A 92 -8.80 -14.68 -3.47
CA ILE A 92 -8.91 -16.13 -3.36
C ILE A 92 -7.75 -16.71 -2.53
N ASN A 93 -7.96 -17.88 -1.94
CA ASN A 93 -7.02 -18.56 -1.04
C ASN A 93 -5.54 -18.38 -1.41
N ASN A 94 -4.76 -17.85 -0.47
CA ASN A 94 -3.31 -17.68 -0.60
C ASN A 94 -2.86 -16.94 -1.88
N PHE A 95 -3.77 -16.26 -2.58
CA PHE A 95 -3.40 -15.38 -3.68
C PHE A 95 -2.95 -14.04 -3.11
N MET A 96 -1.69 -13.73 -3.33
CA MET A 96 -1.13 -12.40 -3.10
C MET A 96 -0.87 -11.72 -4.44
N PRO A 97 -1.24 -10.44 -4.60
CA PRO A 97 -0.79 -9.65 -5.73
C PRO A 97 0.73 -9.56 -5.75
N SER A 98 1.33 -9.62 -6.93
CA SER A 98 2.77 -9.39 -7.05
C SER A 98 3.16 -8.01 -6.51
N PRO A 99 4.37 -7.87 -5.92
CA PRO A 99 4.88 -6.58 -5.48
C PRO A 99 4.93 -5.60 -6.64
N ARG A 100 4.54 -4.35 -6.37
CA ARG A 100 4.60 -3.30 -7.38
C ARG A 100 6.04 -3.09 -7.81
N GLN A 101 6.24 -2.92 -9.12
CA GLN A 101 7.57 -2.75 -9.69
C GLN A 101 7.87 -1.31 -10.08
N LYS A 102 6.90 -0.61 -10.66
CA LYS A 102 7.10 0.74 -11.20
C LYS A 102 5.84 1.60 -11.11
N PHE A 103 6.04 2.90 -11.26
CA PHE A 103 5.03 3.91 -11.48
C PHE A 103 5.16 4.52 -12.87
N THR A 104 4.02 4.76 -13.48
CA THR A 104 3.93 5.56 -14.70
C THR A 104 4.07 7.05 -14.38
N THR A 105 4.44 7.85 -15.38
CA THR A 105 4.49 9.32 -15.23
C THR A 105 3.12 9.90 -14.84
N ALA A 106 2.03 9.35 -15.37
CA ALA A 106 0.67 9.79 -15.03
C ALA A 106 0.34 9.54 -13.55
N GLU A 107 0.70 8.37 -13.02
CA GLU A 107 0.54 8.07 -11.59
C GLU A 107 1.41 9.00 -10.73
N ALA A 108 2.68 9.20 -11.11
CA ALA A 108 3.57 10.11 -10.40
C ALA A 108 3.01 11.54 -10.36
N GLN A 109 2.41 12.00 -11.47
CA GLN A 109 1.75 13.31 -11.51
C GLN A 109 0.58 13.38 -10.53
N GLN A 110 -0.34 12.42 -10.58
CA GLN A 110 -1.52 12.38 -9.71
C GLN A 110 -1.14 12.31 -8.22
N ILE A 111 -0.12 11.51 -7.90
CA ILE A 111 0.39 11.37 -6.53
C ILE A 111 1.03 12.69 -6.06
N GLY A 112 1.83 13.34 -6.92
CA GLY A 112 2.43 14.63 -6.59
C GLY A 112 1.38 15.73 -6.39
N GLU A 113 0.33 15.75 -7.20
CA GLU A 113 -0.83 16.65 -7.02
C GLU A 113 -1.55 16.40 -5.69
N GLN A 114 -1.75 15.13 -5.31
CA GLN A 114 -2.32 14.75 -4.01
C GLN A 114 -1.45 15.20 -2.83
N LEU A 115 -0.13 15.24 -3.00
CA LEU A 115 0.82 15.75 -2.01
C LEU A 115 1.00 17.28 -2.05
N GLY A 116 0.34 17.98 -2.99
CA GLY A 116 0.44 19.42 -3.13
C GLY A 116 1.78 19.90 -3.73
N ILE A 117 2.46 19.06 -4.50
CA ILE A 117 3.70 19.43 -5.20
C ILE A 117 3.38 20.44 -6.31
N ASP A 118 3.89 21.66 -6.18
CA ASP A 118 3.83 22.67 -7.23
C ASP A 118 5.02 22.48 -8.19
N TRP A 119 4.78 21.79 -9.32
CA TRP A 119 5.80 21.51 -10.33
C TRP A 119 6.45 22.75 -10.94
N SER A 120 5.82 23.93 -10.83
CA SER A 120 6.37 25.18 -11.36
C SER A 120 7.36 25.86 -10.41
N LYS A 121 7.28 25.54 -9.11
CA LYS A 121 8.11 26.14 -8.05
C LYS A 121 9.15 25.20 -7.48
N ASN A 122 8.92 23.89 -7.57
CA ASN A 122 9.85 22.90 -7.03
C ASN A 122 11.14 22.84 -7.87
N PRO A 123 12.30 22.66 -7.22
CA PRO A 123 13.60 22.60 -7.90
C PRO A 123 13.87 21.27 -8.61
N PHE A 124 12.98 20.29 -8.46
CA PHE A 124 13.00 18.99 -9.13
C PHE A 124 11.81 18.85 -10.08
N ASN A 125 11.93 17.99 -11.08
CA ASN A 125 10.88 17.72 -12.05
C ASN A 125 10.15 16.39 -11.76
N ILE A 126 9.08 16.15 -12.52
CA ILE A 126 8.27 14.92 -12.41
C ILE A 126 9.09 13.64 -12.62
N GLU A 127 10.15 13.67 -13.42
CA GLU A 127 10.95 12.47 -13.68
C GLU A 127 11.82 12.11 -12.47
N GLN A 128 12.40 13.09 -11.77
CA GLN A 128 13.07 12.83 -10.49
C GLN A 128 12.12 12.20 -9.47
N PHE A 129 10.89 12.70 -9.39
CA PHE A 129 9.87 12.17 -8.49
C PHE A 129 9.45 10.75 -8.89
N ARG A 130 9.20 10.50 -10.17
CA ARG A 130 8.83 9.17 -10.70
C ARG A 130 9.93 8.14 -10.47
N ILE A 131 11.20 8.50 -10.71
CA ILE A 131 12.34 7.64 -10.40
C ILE A 131 12.37 7.35 -8.90
N GLY A 132 12.15 8.36 -8.07
CA GLY A 132 12.04 8.19 -6.63
C GLY A 132 10.97 7.17 -6.23
N LEU A 133 9.76 7.30 -6.76
CA LEU A 133 8.69 6.33 -6.51
C LEU A 133 9.10 4.90 -6.88
N ASP A 134 9.80 4.69 -8.00
CA ASP A 134 10.27 3.36 -8.41
C ASP A 134 11.33 2.78 -7.46
N VAL A 135 12.22 3.64 -6.94
CA VAL A 135 13.28 3.27 -5.98
C VAL A 135 12.67 2.96 -4.63
N GLU A 136 11.80 3.83 -4.10
CA GLU A 136 11.23 3.68 -2.76
C GLU A 136 10.26 2.49 -2.63
N LEU A 137 9.89 1.81 -3.73
CA LEU A 137 9.25 0.49 -3.67
C LEU A 137 10.14 -0.60 -3.04
N GLU A 138 11.44 -0.34 -2.87
CA GLU A 138 12.33 -1.15 -2.02
C GLU A 138 11.88 -1.19 -0.56
N HIS A 139 11.16 -0.17 -0.09
CA HIS A 139 10.52 -0.12 1.23
C HIS A 139 9.09 -0.71 1.24
N GLY A 140 8.68 -1.36 0.15
CA GLY A 140 7.38 -2.00 -0.02
C GLY A 140 7.44 -3.52 0.06
N ARG A 141 6.54 -4.19 -0.66
CA ARG A 141 6.35 -5.64 -0.62
C ARG A 141 7.43 -6.43 -1.37
N ARG A 142 8.48 -5.76 -1.88
CA ARG A 142 9.63 -6.42 -2.54
C ARG A 142 10.40 -7.32 -1.58
N ASP A 143 10.51 -6.92 -0.31
CA ASP A 143 11.08 -7.72 0.77
C ASP A 143 10.22 -7.59 2.03
N GLN A 144 9.62 -8.69 2.46
CA GLN A 144 8.75 -8.71 3.64
C GLN A 144 9.48 -8.33 4.94
N ALA A 145 10.79 -8.59 5.05
CA ALA A 145 11.55 -8.28 6.25
C ALA A 145 11.76 -6.77 6.44
N THR A 146 11.67 -6.00 5.37
CA THR A 146 11.93 -4.55 5.35
C THR A 146 10.74 -3.73 4.84
N ASN A 147 9.59 -4.38 4.61
CA ASN A 147 8.37 -3.74 4.15
C ASN A 147 7.79 -2.80 5.21
N VAL A 148 7.68 -1.52 4.88
CA VAL A 148 7.10 -0.48 5.74
C VAL A 148 6.03 0.36 5.03
N THR A 149 5.83 0.14 3.73
CA THR A 149 4.88 0.92 2.91
C THR A 149 3.71 0.12 2.36
N GLU A 150 3.77 -1.21 2.35
CA GLU A 150 2.77 -2.08 1.68
C GLU A 150 2.54 -1.73 0.19
N ASP A 151 3.55 -1.15 -0.49
CA ASP A 151 3.44 -0.55 -1.82
C ASP A 151 2.42 0.61 -1.92
N ASP A 152 1.98 1.20 -0.79
CA ASP A 152 1.05 2.32 -0.80
C ASP A 152 1.68 3.54 -1.52
N PRO A 153 1.05 4.01 -2.62
CA PRO A 153 1.60 5.11 -3.41
C PRO A 153 1.91 6.37 -2.61
N ILE A 154 1.08 6.71 -1.63
CA ILE A 154 1.21 7.97 -0.88
C ILE A 154 2.32 7.88 0.17
N THR A 155 2.44 6.73 0.84
CA THR A 155 3.51 6.48 1.79
C THR A 155 4.86 6.39 1.07
N THR A 156 4.95 5.62 -0.02
CA THR A 156 6.15 5.56 -0.88
C THR A 156 6.55 6.95 -1.38
N ALA A 157 5.59 7.75 -1.84
CA ALA A 157 5.83 9.10 -2.33
C ALA A 157 6.33 10.08 -1.29
N LYS A 158 5.90 9.94 -0.03
CA LYS A 158 6.39 10.80 1.05
C LYS A 158 7.86 10.54 1.37
N ILE A 159 8.31 9.30 1.25
CA ILE A 159 9.74 8.97 1.36
C ILE A 159 10.49 9.64 0.20
N ALA A 160 9.97 9.49 -1.02
CA ALA A 160 10.62 10.08 -2.19
C ALA A 160 10.70 11.61 -2.15
N LEU A 161 9.61 12.25 -1.70
CA LEU A 161 9.55 13.69 -1.52
C LEU A 161 10.49 14.16 -0.41
N ALA A 162 10.65 13.41 0.68
CA ALA A 162 11.59 13.77 1.74
C ALA A 162 13.03 13.88 1.21
N HIS A 163 13.46 12.90 0.41
CA HIS A 163 14.79 12.92 -0.21
C HIS A 163 14.98 14.04 -1.24
N LEU A 164 13.95 14.31 -2.06
CA LEU A 164 14.00 15.41 -3.03
C LEU A 164 14.00 16.80 -2.37
N ASN A 165 13.45 16.91 -1.16
CA ASN A 165 13.54 18.13 -0.35
C ASN A 165 14.95 18.35 0.24
N GLU A 166 15.74 17.29 0.41
CA GLU A 166 17.15 17.43 0.81
C GLU A 166 17.99 17.93 -0.37
N PHE A 167 17.90 17.26 -1.53
CA PHE A 167 18.59 17.64 -2.76
C PHE A 167 17.72 17.36 -3.99
N PRO A 168 17.53 18.34 -4.91
CA PRO A 168 16.62 18.17 -6.04
C PRO A 168 17.02 17.10 -7.07
N ASP A 169 18.29 16.67 -7.07
CA ASP A 169 18.85 15.63 -7.95
C ASP A 169 19.19 14.33 -7.20
N TYR A 170 18.59 14.11 -6.00
CA TYR A 170 18.88 12.99 -5.11
C TYR A 170 18.97 11.65 -5.84
N TYR A 171 17.94 11.28 -6.60
CA TYR A 171 17.87 9.96 -7.25
C TYR A 171 18.88 9.79 -8.37
N THR A 172 19.27 10.87 -9.04
CA THR A 172 20.38 10.83 -9.99
C THR A 172 21.71 10.56 -9.29
N ARG A 173 21.92 11.09 -8.08
CA ARG A 173 23.11 10.79 -7.28
C ARG A 173 23.09 9.38 -6.73
N LEU A 174 21.95 8.95 -6.18
CA LEU A 174 21.77 7.60 -5.63
C LEU A 174 22.07 6.54 -6.69
N THR A 175 21.55 6.72 -7.92
CA THR A 175 21.80 5.80 -9.04
C THR A 175 23.31 5.60 -9.30
N LYS A 176 24.12 6.67 -9.19
CA LYS A 176 25.58 6.59 -9.37
C LYS A 176 26.22 5.84 -8.21
N LEU A 177 25.87 6.21 -6.97
CA LEU A 177 26.38 5.60 -5.76
C LEU A 177 26.09 4.09 -5.71
N GLU A 178 24.86 3.68 -6.01
CA GLU A 178 24.51 2.26 -6.04
C GLU A 178 25.25 1.48 -7.12
N LYS A 179 25.46 2.09 -8.31
CA LYS A 179 26.22 1.44 -9.37
C LYS A 179 27.66 1.21 -8.95
N GLU A 180 28.28 2.18 -8.29
CA GLU A 180 29.63 2.07 -7.73
C GLU A 180 29.69 1.00 -6.64
N ALA A 181 28.72 0.97 -5.71
CA ALA A 181 28.64 -0.02 -4.65
C ALA A 181 28.43 -1.45 -5.20
N LYS A 182 27.50 -1.62 -6.15
CA LYS A 182 27.25 -2.91 -6.84
C LYS A 182 28.53 -3.40 -7.52
N ALA A 183 29.28 -2.54 -8.20
CA ALA A 183 30.55 -2.91 -8.84
C ALA A 183 31.67 -3.24 -7.84
N PHE A 184 31.65 -2.65 -6.64
CA PHE A 184 32.62 -2.95 -5.58
C PHE A 184 32.35 -4.32 -4.93
N TRP A 185 31.09 -4.61 -4.58
CA TRP A 185 30.70 -5.84 -3.87
C TRP A 185 30.44 -7.05 -4.77
N GLN A 186 30.45 -6.89 -6.11
CA GLN A 186 30.42 -8.00 -7.07
C GLN A 186 31.81 -8.60 -7.35
N ARG A 187 32.87 -8.08 -6.71
CA ARG A 187 34.23 -8.62 -6.76
C ARG A 187 34.42 -9.68 -5.69
#